data_AF-A0A8A3S5M1-F1
#
_entry.id   AF-A0A8A3S5M1-F1
#
_cell.length_a   1.000
_cell.length_b   1.000
_cell.length_c   1.000
_cell.angle_alpha   90.00
_cell.angle_beta   90.00
_cell.angle_gamma   90.00
#
_symmetry.space_group_name_H-M   'P 1'
#
loop_
_entity.id
_entity.type
_entity.pdbx_description
1 polymer ?
#
loop_
_entity_poly.entity_id
_entity_poly.type
_entity_poly.pdbx_seq_one_letter_code
_entity_poly.pdbx_strand_id
1 'polypeptide(L)'
;MSSELTEETLFILNLLYKRRSVRSDRGYHSEMLKKLYLKKFPGRDHLSFKKALKILLNEGYITKIAKKEDKYYISNISKAVSALENHGYSASKGL
;
A
#
# COMPACT_ATOMS: atom_id res chain seq x y z
N MET A 1 -16.51 11.52 -0.41
CA MET A 1 -16.49 10.77 -1.68
C MET A 1 -15.64 9.54 -1.46
N SER A 2 -16.27 8.38 -1.49
CA SER A 2 -15.66 7.07 -1.29
C SER A 2 -14.89 6.70 -2.55
N SER A 3 -13.60 7.01 -2.59
CA SER A 3 -12.70 6.42 -3.58
C SER A 3 -12.62 4.93 -3.27
N GLU A 4 -13.31 4.11 -4.06
CA GLU A 4 -13.31 2.65 -3.95
C GLU A 4 -11.88 2.16 -4.13
N LEU A 5 -11.19 1.92 -3.01
CA LEU A 5 -9.89 1.28 -3.03
C LEU A 5 -10.09 -0.14 -3.56
N THR A 6 -9.42 -0.44 -4.67
CA THR A 6 -9.43 -1.79 -5.25
C THR A 6 -8.67 -2.75 -4.34
N GLU A 7 -8.89 -4.05 -4.50
CA GLU A 7 -8.18 -5.08 -3.73
C GLU A 7 -6.66 -4.94 -3.84
N GLU A 8 -6.16 -4.53 -5.01
CA GLU A 8 -4.74 -4.28 -5.27
C GLU A 8 -4.19 -3.12 -4.44
N THR A 9 -4.93 -2.02 -4.34
CA THR A 9 -4.52 -0.87 -3.53
C THR A 9 -4.54 -1.20 -2.04
N LEU A 10 -5.57 -1.92 -1.57
CA LEU A 10 -5.69 -2.38 -0.19
C LEU A 10 -4.57 -3.36 0.16
N PHE A 11 -4.18 -4.24 -0.76
CA PHE A 11 -3.08 -5.17 -0.54
C PHE A 11 -1.75 -4.44 -0.32
N ILE A 12 -1.44 -3.44 -1.14
CA ILE A 12 -0.23 -2.61 -0.95
C ILE A 12 -0.28 -1.88 0.39
N LEU A 13 -1.43 -1.28 0.72
CA LEU A 13 -1.63 -0.56 1.96
C LEU A 13 -1.45 -1.46 3.19
N ASN A 14 -2.01 -2.68 3.15
CA ASN A 14 -1.87 -3.69 4.19
C ASN A 14 -0.42 -4.16 4.34
N LEU A 15 0.33 -4.34 3.25
CA LEU A 15 1.75 -4.69 3.32
C LEU A 15 2.56 -3.61 4.04
N LEU A 16 2.34 -2.34 3.70
CA LEU A 16 3.02 -1.22 4.35
C LEU A 16 2.64 -1.12 5.83
N TYR A 17 1.37 -1.35 6.15
CA TYR A 17 0.87 -1.35 7.53
C TYR A 17 1.51 -2.46 8.37
N LYS A 18 1.47 -3.72 7.88
CA LYS A 18 2.09 -4.89 8.57
C LYS A 18 3.60 -4.74 8.76
N ARG A 19 4.28 -4.10 7.81
CA ARG A 19 5.73 -3.82 7.89
C ARG A 19 6.06 -2.59 8.76
N ARG A 20 5.05 -1.93 9.36
CA ARG A 20 5.18 -0.69 10.14
C ARG A 20 5.93 0.40 9.38
N SER A 21 5.75 0.44 8.05
CA SER A 21 6.30 1.50 7.19
C SER A 21 5.44 2.74 7.30
N VAL A 22 5.45 3.36 8.48
CA VAL A 22 4.61 4.51 8.88
C VAL A 22 5.43 5.78 9.14
N ARG A 23 6.72 5.76 8.82
CA ARG A 23 7.63 6.88 9.00
C ARG A 23 8.55 7.06 7.79
N SER A 24 8.97 8.28 7.54
CA SER A 24 9.87 8.67 6.45
C SER A 24 11.28 8.06 6.55
N ASP A 25 11.69 7.58 7.72
CA ASP A 25 12.95 6.84 7.93
C ASP A 25 12.82 5.34 7.68
N ARG A 26 11.59 4.80 7.60
CA ARG A 26 11.29 3.35 7.52
C ARG A 26 10.43 2.97 6.32
N GLY A 27 10.61 3.67 5.20
CA GLY A 27 9.93 3.33 3.96
C GLY A 27 10.30 1.94 3.45
N TYR A 28 9.33 1.26 2.83
CA TYR A 28 9.50 -0.06 2.23
C TYR A 28 9.97 0.06 0.78
N HIS A 29 10.93 -0.77 0.38
CA HIS A 29 11.51 -0.74 -0.97
C HIS A 29 10.45 -1.11 -2.03
N SER A 30 10.36 -0.29 -3.08
CA SER A 30 9.40 -0.47 -4.18
C SER A 30 9.52 -1.83 -4.88
N GLU A 31 10.74 -2.32 -5.09
CA GLU A 31 10.97 -3.59 -5.78
C GLU A 31 10.48 -4.79 -4.97
N MET A 32 10.66 -4.76 -3.65
CA MET A 32 10.16 -5.82 -2.78
C MET A 32 8.62 -5.78 -2.70
N LEU A 33 8.03 -4.58 -2.64
CA LEU A 33 6.59 -4.38 -2.69
C LEU A 33 6.00 -4.93 -4.00
N LYS A 34 6.66 -4.63 -5.13
CA LYS A 34 6.29 -5.11 -6.47
C LYS A 34 6.39 -6.63 -6.57
N LYS A 35 7.43 -7.25 -6.02
CA LYS A 35 7.60 -8.72 -6.02
C LYS A 35 6.45 -9.41 -5.27
N LEU A 36 6.09 -8.91 -4.09
CA LEU A 36 4.96 -9.43 -3.31
C LEU A 36 3.62 -9.20 -4.03
N TYR A 37 3.47 -8.03 -4.66
CA TYR A 37 2.31 -7.70 -5.47
C TYR A 37 2.11 -8.66 -6.63
N LEU A 38 3.13 -8.87 -7.47
CA LEU A 38 3.04 -9.77 -8.62
C LEU A 38 2.86 -11.23 -8.21
N LYS A 39 3.31 -11.62 -7.01
CA LYS A 39 3.04 -12.95 -6.46
C LYS A 39 1.55 -13.14 -6.15
N LYS A 40 0.86 -12.11 -5.66
CA LYS A 40 -0.59 -12.17 -5.38
C LYS A 40 -1.44 -11.93 -6.63
N PHE A 41 -1.00 -11.03 -7.51
CA PHE A 41 -1.71 -10.58 -8.70
C PHE A 41 -0.84 -10.79 -9.96
N PRO A 42 -0.65 -12.04 -10.41
CA PRO A 42 0.21 -12.34 -11.57
C PRO A 42 -0.45 -12.06 -12.93
N GLY A 43 -1.79 -11.97 -12.98
CA GLY A 43 -2.58 -11.81 -14.19
C GLY A 43 -2.63 -10.37 -14.73
N ARG A 44 -2.98 -10.23 -16.02
CA ARG A 44 -3.19 -8.92 -16.67
C ARG A 44 -4.54 -8.28 -16.36
N ASP A 45 -5.45 -9.06 -15.79
CA ASP A 45 -6.80 -8.63 -15.39
C ASP A 45 -6.79 -7.75 -14.12
N HIS A 46 -5.67 -7.75 -13.40
CA HIS A 46 -5.47 -6.94 -12.21
C HIS A 46 -4.95 -5.55 -12.54
N LEU A 47 -5.23 -4.60 -11.66
CA LEU A 47 -4.64 -3.27 -11.73
C LEU A 47 -3.11 -3.39 -11.78
N SER A 48 -2.42 -2.56 -12.57
CA SER A 48 -0.96 -2.61 -12.57
C SER A 48 -0.41 -2.02 -11.27
N PHE A 49 0.70 -2.57 -10.76
CA PHE A 49 1.35 -2.09 -9.54
C PHE A 49 1.59 -0.57 -9.54
N LYS A 50 2.00 -0.01 -10.69
CA LYS A 50 2.23 1.44 -10.85
C LYS A 50 0.93 2.24 -10.76
N LYS A 51 -0.18 1.73 -11.32
CA LYS A 51 -1.50 2.37 -11.20
C LYS A 51 -2.00 2.32 -9.76
N ALA A 52 -1.87 1.17 -9.10
CA ALA A 52 -2.27 1.00 -7.70
C ALA A 52 -1.50 1.98 -6.77
N LEU A 53 -0.18 2.11 -6.94
CA LEU A 53 0.61 3.10 -6.22
C LEU A 53 0.17 4.53 -6.49
N LYS A 54 -0.12 4.87 -7.76
CA LYS A 54 -0.55 6.22 -8.14
C LYS A 54 -1.88 6.59 -7.44
N ILE A 55 -2.82 5.65 -7.35
CA ILE A 55 -4.07 5.86 -6.61
C ILE A 55 -3.76 6.15 -5.15
N LEU A 56 -2.96 5.32 -4.48
CA LEU A 56 -2.62 5.50 -3.06
C LEU A 56 -1.87 6.82 -2.78
N LEU A 57 -1.01 7.26 -3.70
CA LEU A 57 -0.31 8.55 -3.62
C LEU A 57 -1.27 9.73 -3.78
N ASN A 58 -2.12 9.69 -4.82
CA ASN A 58 -3.09 10.75 -5.11
C ASN A 58 -4.12 10.92 -4.00
N GLU A 59 -4.53 9.79 -3.42
CA GLU A 59 -5.44 9.75 -2.28
C GLU A 59 -4.76 10.08 -0.94
N GLY A 60 -3.43 10.28 -0.92
CA GLY A 60 -2.71 10.65 0.31
C GLY A 60 -2.60 9.55 1.37
N TYR A 61 -2.81 8.28 0.99
CA TYR A 61 -2.58 7.14 1.89
C TYR A 61 -1.09 6.92 2.13
N ILE A 62 -0.29 7.06 1.06
CA ILE A 62 1.14 6.82 1.08
C ILE A 62 1.90 8.03 0.54
N THR A 63 3.18 8.10 0.89
CA THR A 63 4.15 9.04 0.32
C THR A 63 5.40 8.29 -0.10
N LYS A 64 6.08 8.83 -1.11
CA LYS A 64 7.38 8.32 -1.59
C LYS A 64 8.54 9.05 -0.92
N ILE A 65 9.62 8.32 -0.66
CA ILE A 65 10.93 8.86 -0.30
C ILE A 65 11.82 8.62 -1.51
N ALA A 66 12.22 9.71 -2.17
CA ALA A 66 13.16 9.63 -3.28
C ALA A 66 14.57 9.35 -2.72
N LYS A 67 15.04 8.11 -2.87
CA LYS A 67 16.45 7.71 -2.69
C LYS A 67 16.94 7.08 -4.00
N LYS A 68 18.08 6.37 -3.96
CA LYS A 68 18.57 5.55 -5.09
C LYS A 68 17.53 4.54 -5.57
N GLU A 69 16.72 4.03 -4.64
CA GLU A 69 15.51 3.25 -4.92
C GLU A 69 14.33 3.92 -4.22
N ASP A 70 13.19 3.99 -4.91
CA ASP A 70 11.97 4.55 -4.33
C ASP A 70 11.52 3.71 -3.13
N LYS A 71 11.22 4.40 -2.02
CA LYS A 71 10.60 3.80 -0.86
C LYS A 71 9.23 4.41 -0.59
N TYR A 72 8.30 3.60 -0.10
CA TYR A 72 6.96 4.05 0.23
C TYR A 72 6.67 3.87 1.72
N TYR A 73 5.97 4.83 2.31
CA TYR A 73 5.46 4.73 3.68
C TYR A 73 4.05 5.31 3.75
N ILE A 74 3.28 4.88 4.76
CA ILE A 74 1.95 5.40 5.05
C ILE A 74 2.10 6.81 5.62
N SER A 75 1.58 7.80 4.92
CA SER A 75 1.57 9.21 5.34
C SER A 75 0.41 9.53 6.27
N ASN A 76 -0.71 8.80 6.16
CA ASN A 76 -1.87 8.97 7.03
C ASN A 76 -2.32 7.63 7.59
N ILE A 77 -1.90 7.33 8.81
CA ILE A 77 -2.16 6.05 9.48
C ILE A 77 -3.65 5.87 9.75
N SER A 78 -4.32 6.88 10.30
CA SER A 78 -5.76 6.81 10.61
C SER A 78 -6.58 6.53 9.36
N LYS A 79 -6.30 7.24 8.25
CA LYS A 79 -6.97 6.99 6.97
C LYS A 79 -6.69 5.57 6.45
N ALA A 80 -5.46 5.10 6.57
CA ALA A 80 -5.08 3.76 6.13
C ALA A 80 -5.76 2.65 6.95
N VAL A 81 -5.81 2.80 8.28
CA VAL A 81 -6.46 1.84 9.18
C VAL A 81 -7.96 1.79 8.90
N SER A 82 -8.64 2.93 8.84
CA SER A 82 -10.07 2.97 8.53
C SER A 82 -10.38 2.33 7.17
N ALA A 83 -9.56 2.59 6.15
CA ALA A 83 -9.71 1.93 4.85
C ALA A 83 -9.53 0.41 4.94
N LEU A 84 -8.51 -0.07 5.65
CA LEU A 84 -8.29 -1.51 5.81
C LEU A 84 -9.45 -2.17 6.56
N GLU A 85 -9.92 -1.58 7.65
CA GLU A 85 -11.02 -2.10 8.46
C GLU A 85 -12.34 -2.14 7.68
N ASN A 86 -12.67 -1.07 6.95
CA ASN A 86 -13.87 -1.00 6.12
C ASN A 86 -13.91 -2.09 5.02
N HIS A 87 -12.75 -2.55 4.58
CA HIS A 87 -12.62 -3.61 3.57
C HIS A 87 -12.28 -4.99 4.17
N GLY A 88 -12.45 -5.18 5.49
CA GLY A 88 -12.27 -6.48 6.14
C GLY A 88 -10.81 -6.92 6.31
N TYR A 89 -9.84 -6.03 6.04
CA TYR A 89 -8.45 -6.26 6.40
C TYR A 89 -8.30 -6.00 7.89
N SER A 90 -8.37 -7.04 8.71
CA SER A 90 -8.07 -6.93 10.13
C SER A 90 -6.63 -6.43 10.31
N ALA A 91 -6.47 -5.18 10.73
CA ALA A 91 -5.22 -4.61 11.23
C ALA A 91 -4.59 -5.47 12.35
N SER A 92 -5.39 -6.37 12.93
CA SER A 92 -5.11 -7.32 14.00
C SER A 92 -4.94 -8.79 13.57
N LYS A 93 -4.93 -9.15 12.27
CA LYS A 93 -4.40 -10.45 11.82
C LYS A 93 -2.91 -10.35 11.50
N GLY A 94 -2.15 -10.00 12.53
CA GLY A 94 -0.75 -10.36 12.68
C GLY A 94 -0.68 -11.59 13.56
N LEU A 95 -0.66 -12.76 12.92
CA LEU A 95 -0.11 -14.03 13.42
C LEU A 95 0.15 -14.89 12.17
#